data_AF-A0A376LDR2-F1
#
_entry.id   AF-A0A376LDR2-F1
#
_cell.length_a   1.000
_cell.length_b   1.000
_cell.length_c   1.000
_cell.angle_alpha   90.00
_cell.angle_beta   90.00
_cell.angle_gamma   90.00
#
_symmetry.space_group_name_H-M   'P 1'
#
loop_
_entity.id
_entity.type
_entity.pdbx_description
1 polymer ?
#
loop_
_entity_poly.entity_id
_entity_poly.type
_entity_poly.pdbx_seq_one_letter_code
_entity_poly.pdbx_strand_id
1 'polypeptide(L)'
;MFHLDTLATLVAATLTLLLGRKLVHSVSFLKKYTIPEPVAGGLLVALALLILKKSMGWEVNFDMSLRDPLMLAFFATIGLNANIASLRAGGRVVGIFLDCGCWFVGDAKCHWHWYG
;
A
#
# COMPACT_ATOMS: atom_id res chain seq x y z
N MET A 1 -13.46 3.47 -23.41
CA MET A 1 -12.97 2.60 -22.32
C MET A 1 -11.65 2.02 -22.78
N PHE A 2 -10.53 2.52 -22.25
CA PHE A 2 -9.20 1.98 -22.58
C PHE A 2 -8.88 0.87 -21.56
N HIS A 3 -8.65 -0.34 -22.06
CA HIS A 3 -8.21 -1.46 -21.23
C HIS A 3 -6.68 -1.47 -21.26
N LEU A 4 -6.05 -1.29 -20.10
CA LEU A 4 -4.61 -1.43 -19.97
C LEU A 4 -4.29 -2.88 -19.64
N ASP A 5 -3.55 -3.56 -20.52
CA ASP A 5 -3.05 -4.90 -20.26
C ASP A 5 -2.21 -4.95 -18.97
N THR A 6 -2.04 -6.15 -18.42
CA THR A 6 -1.24 -6.40 -17.20
C THR A 6 0.16 -5.81 -17.28
N LEU A 7 0.85 -5.96 -18.42
CA LEU A 7 2.18 -5.38 -18.65
C LEU A 7 2.16 -3.84 -18.65
N ALA A 8 1.15 -3.24 -19.29
CA ALA A 8 1.00 -1.78 -19.32
C ALA A 8 0.70 -1.23 -17.93
N THR A 9 -0.09 -1.96 -17.13
CA THR A 9 -0.37 -1.63 -15.73
C THR A 9 0.89 -1.71 -14.87
N LEU A 10 1.76 -2.71 -15.09
CA LEU A 10 3.03 -2.85 -14.38
C LEU A 10 4.03 -1.72 -14.71
N VAL A 11 4.10 -1.35 -15.99
CA VAL A 11 4.92 -0.23 -16.46
C VAL A 11 4.40 1.08 -15.88
N ALA A 12 3.08 1.30 -15.91
CA ALA A 12 2.46 2.47 -15.28
C ALA A 12 2.70 2.52 -13.76
N ALA A 13 2.66 1.37 -13.08
CA ALA A 13 2.94 1.27 -11.65
C ALA A 13 4.39 1.62 -11.30
N THR A 14 5.36 1.12 -12.07
CA THR A 14 6.79 1.46 -11.87
C THR A 14 7.09 2.93 -12.18
N LEU A 15 6.50 3.50 -13.23
CA LEU A 15 6.54 4.94 -13.53
C LEU A 15 5.97 5.79 -12.39
N THR A 16 4.81 5.37 -11.86
CA THR A 16 4.15 6.04 -10.72
C THR A 16 5.04 6.02 -9.48
N LEU A 17 5.73 4.91 -9.23
CA LEU A 17 6.67 4.77 -8.10
C LEU A 17 7.88 5.69 -8.26
N LEU A 18 8.47 5.77 -9.46
CA LEU A 18 9.58 6.68 -9.76
C LEU A 18 9.17 8.16 -9.62
N LEU A 19 7.97 8.51 -10.10
CA LEU A 19 7.41 9.86 -9.94
C LEU A 19 7.18 10.19 -8.46
N GLY A 20 6.61 9.25 -7.69
CA GLY A 20 6.43 9.37 -6.25
C GLY A 20 7.75 9.61 -5.52
N ARG A 21 8.81 8.88 -5.87
CA ARG A 21 10.14 9.07 -5.29
C ARG A 21 10.72 10.46 -5.57
N LYS A 22 10.58 10.97 -6.80
CA LYS A 22 11.04 12.34 -7.15
C LYS A 22 10.26 13.41 -6.36
N LEU A 23 8.96 13.19 -6.15
CA LEU A 23 8.11 14.11 -5.42
C LEU A 23 8.36 14.10 -3.90
N VAL A 24 8.46 12.91 -3.29
CA VAL A 24 8.81 12.74 -1.87
C VAL A 24 10.16 13.38 -1.56
N HIS A 25 11.10 13.31 -2.51
CA HIS A 25 12.40 13.98 -2.38
C HIS A 25 12.31 15.52 -2.48
N SER A 26 11.32 16.05 -3.20
CA SER A 26 11.09 17.49 -3.34
C SER A 26 10.31 18.09 -2.17
N VAL A 27 9.38 17.33 -1.58
CA VAL A 27 8.48 17.80 -0.51
C VAL A 27 8.92 17.24 0.85
N SER A 28 9.64 18.06 1.63
CA SER A 28 10.18 17.68 2.95
C SER A 28 9.11 17.27 3.99
N PHE A 29 7.82 17.58 3.74
CA PHE A 29 6.71 17.20 4.61
C PHE A 29 6.41 15.67 4.56
N LEU A 30 6.52 15.04 3.38
CA LEU A 30 6.30 13.59 3.22
C LEU A 30 7.45 12.75 3.78
N LYS A 31 8.68 13.29 3.73
CA LYS A 31 9.87 12.66 4.30
C LYS A 31 9.79 12.52 5.82
N LYS A 32 9.03 13.41 6.50
CA LYS A 32 8.86 13.44 7.96
C LYS A 32 7.93 12.34 8.49
N TYR A 33 7.03 11.81 7.66
CA TYR A 33 6.03 10.80 8.06
C TYR A 33 6.37 9.36 7.63
N THR A 34 7.56 9.12 7.05
CA THR A 34 8.02 7.78 6.60
C THR A 34 6.97 7.04 5.74
N ILE A 35 6.19 7.79 4.95
CA ILE A 35 5.17 7.17 4.08
C ILE A 35 5.91 6.41 2.96
N PRO A 36 5.57 5.13 2.69
CA PRO A 36 6.16 4.38 1.61
C PRO A 36 6.05 5.15 0.28
N GLU A 37 7.18 5.30 -0.42
CA GLU A 37 7.27 5.98 -1.72
C GLU A 37 6.20 5.52 -2.74
N PRO A 38 5.83 4.22 -2.83
CA PRO A 38 4.78 3.76 -3.74
C PRO A 38 3.40 4.36 -3.44
N VAL A 39 3.06 4.53 -2.15
CA VAL A 39 1.75 5.06 -1.71
C VAL A 39 1.66 6.55 -2.00
N ALA A 40 2.75 7.29 -1.77
CA ALA A 40 2.83 8.71 -2.10
C ALA A 40 2.70 8.97 -3.61
N GLY A 41 3.38 8.17 -4.43
CA GLY A 41 3.26 8.25 -5.89
C GLY A 41 1.85 7.93 -6.38
N GLY A 42 1.25 6.86 -5.84
CA GLY A 42 -0.13 6.48 -6.15
C GLY A 42 -1.15 7.56 -5.80
N LEU A 43 -1.02 8.22 -4.64
CA LEU A 43 -1.89 9.32 -4.23
C LEU A 43 -1.81 10.51 -5.20
N LEU A 44 -0.61 10.87 -5.66
CA LEU A 44 -0.44 11.94 -6.64
C LEU A 44 -1.09 11.57 -7.97
N VAL A 45 -0.87 10.36 -8.47
CA VAL A 45 -1.46 9.91 -9.74
C VAL A 45 -2.99 9.81 -9.61
N ALA A 46 -3.51 9.38 -8.46
CA ALA A 46 -4.95 9.37 -8.19
C ALA A 46 -5.54 10.79 -8.25
N LEU A 47 -4.87 11.80 -7.67
CA LEU A 47 -5.31 13.19 -7.76
C LEU A 47 -5.24 13.72 -9.20
N ALA A 48 -4.18 13.41 -9.94
CA ALA A 48 -4.06 13.80 -11.35
C ALA A 48 -5.16 13.16 -12.21
N LEU A 49 -5.42 11.85 -12.04
CA LEU A 49 -6.50 11.13 -12.71
C LEU A 49 -7.88 11.65 -12.32
N LEU A 50 -8.09 12.06 -11.06
CA LEU A 50 -9.34 12.67 -10.60
C LEU A 50 -9.61 14.00 -11.32
N ILE A 51 -8.59 14.85 -11.46
CA ILE A 51 -8.69 16.11 -12.19
C ILE A 51 -8.99 15.86 -13.66
N LEU A 52 -8.26 14.93 -14.29
CA LEU A 52 -8.49 14.52 -15.69
C LEU A 52 -9.90 13.94 -15.91
N LYS A 53 -10.38 13.12 -14.98
CA LYS A 53 -11.74 12.56 -15.05
C LYS A 53 -12.79 13.66 -14.96
N LYS A 54 -12.58 14.65 -14.09
CA LYS A 54 -13.50 15.80 -13.96
C LYS A 54 -13.47 16.72 -15.18
N SER A 55 -12.34 16.87 -15.87
CA SER A 55 -12.21 17.76 -17.04
C SER A 55 -12.54 17.10 -18.38
N MET A 56 -12.20 15.82 -18.58
CA MET A 56 -12.28 15.12 -19.88
C MET A 56 -13.13 13.85 -19.86
N GLY A 57 -13.64 13.41 -18.71
CA GLY A 57 -14.53 12.23 -18.62
C GLY A 57 -13.87 10.90 -19.01
N TRP A 58 -12.55 10.84 -19.11
CA TRP A 58 -11.83 9.62 -19.47
C TRP A 58 -11.74 8.65 -18.29
N GLU A 59 -12.27 7.44 -18.48
CA GLU A 59 -12.14 6.33 -17.53
C GLU A 59 -11.03 5.38 -17.98
N VAL A 60 -9.90 5.45 -17.26
CA VAL A 60 -8.78 4.53 -17.40
C VAL A 60 -9.02 3.35 -16.46
N ASN A 61 -9.15 2.14 -17.03
CA ASN A 61 -9.26 0.92 -16.25
C ASN A 61 -7.90 0.22 -16.20
N PHE A 62 -7.38 0.05 -14.99
CA PHE A 62 -6.16 -0.70 -14.71
C PHE A 62 -6.51 -2.12 -14.27
N ASP A 63 -5.65 -3.09 -14.59
CA ASP A 63 -5.83 -4.46 -14.12
C ASP A 63 -5.48 -4.57 -12.62
N MET A 64 -6.48 -4.90 -11.80
CA MET A 64 -6.34 -4.96 -10.34
C MET A 64 -5.78 -6.29 -9.84
N SER A 65 -5.64 -7.30 -10.71
CA SER A 65 -5.23 -8.66 -10.33
C SER A 65 -3.84 -8.72 -9.70
N LEU A 66 -2.96 -7.78 -10.03
CA LEU A 66 -1.59 -7.73 -9.53
C LEU A 66 -1.41 -6.87 -8.27
N ARG A 67 -2.43 -6.12 -7.85
CA ARG A 67 -2.35 -5.24 -6.68
C ARG A 67 -2.10 -6.02 -5.40
N ASP A 68 -2.90 -7.05 -5.16
CA ASP A 68 -2.85 -7.86 -3.94
C ASP A 68 -1.54 -8.65 -3.80
N PRO A 69 -1.08 -9.42 -4.81
CA PRO A 69 0.19 -10.15 -4.69
C PRO A 69 1.39 -9.21 -4.54
N LEU A 70 1.38 -8.04 -5.20
CA LEU A 70 2.48 -7.07 -5.10
C LEU A 70 2.51 -6.38 -3.71
N MET A 71 1.35 -6.09 -3.14
CA MET A 71 1.24 -5.57 -1.77
C MET A 71 1.72 -6.59 -0.74
N LEU A 72 1.30 -7.85 -0.88
CA LEU A 72 1.76 -8.94 -0.01
C LEU A 72 3.27 -9.15 -0.14
N ALA A 73 3.82 -9.14 -1.36
CA ALA A 73 5.25 -9.27 -1.59
C ALA A 73 6.05 -8.11 -0.96
N PHE A 74 5.54 -6.87 -1.05
CA PHE A 74 6.17 -5.70 -0.43
C PHE A 74 6.22 -5.84 1.10
N PHE A 75 5.09 -6.16 1.75
CA PHE A 75 5.03 -6.33 3.19
C PHE A 75 5.84 -7.54 3.67
N ALA A 76 5.79 -8.64 2.93
CA ALA A 76 6.61 -9.82 3.21
C ALA A 76 8.10 -9.47 3.16
N THR A 77 8.54 -8.70 2.15
CA THR A 77 9.93 -8.27 2.03
C THR A 77 10.37 -7.37 3.18
N ILE A 78 9.54 -6.40 3.60
CA ILE A 78 9.82 -5.55 4.77
C ILE A 78 9.90 -6.41 6.03
N GLY A 79 8.98 -7.35 6.21
CA GLY A 79 8.97 -8.28 7.34
C GLY A 79 10.19 -9.20 7.37
N LEU A 80 10.64 -9.70 6.22
CA LEU A 80 11.84 -10.53 6.07
C LEU A 80 13.15 -9.75 6.29
N ASN A 81 13.18 -8.47 5.91
CA ASN A 81 14.32 -7.59 6.16
C ASN A 81 14.36 -7.08 7.61
N ALA A 82 13.24 -7.16 8.34
CA ALA A 82 13.19 -6.75 9.73
C ALA A 82 14.21 -7.52 10.57
N ASN A 83 15.04 -6.78 11.31
CA ASN A 83 16.10 -7.38 12.10
C ASN A 83 15.51 -8.26 13.22
N ILE A 84 15.74 -9.58 13.12
CA ILE A 84 15.31 -10.55 14.12
C ILE A 84 15.86 -10.22 15.52
N ALA A 85 17.03 -9.57 15.61
CA ALA A 85 17.58 -9.11 16.87
C ALA A 85 16.74 -7.98 17.50
N SER A 86 16.21 -7.04 16.70
CA SER A 86 15.30 -5.99 17.16
C SER A 86 13.94 -6.56 17.57
N LEU A 87 13.43 -7.56 16.83
CA LEU A 87 12.22 -8.30 17.23
C LEU A 87 12.42 -9.04 18.56
N ARG A 88 13.58 -9.67 18.77
CA ARG A 88 13.89 -10.39 20.00
C ARG A 88 14.06 -9.44 21.19
N ALA A 89 14.70 -8.29 21.01
CA ALA A 89 14.83 -7.26 22.04
C ALA A 89 13.48 -6.63 22.43
N GLY A 90 12.57 -6.48 21.47
CA GLY A 90 11.20 -6.00 21.70
C GLY A 90 10.18 -7.10 22.04
N GLY A 91 10.59 -8.36 22.15
CA GLY A 91 9.70 -9.52 22.10
C GLY A 91 8.59 -9.53 23.15
N ARG A 92 8.83 -8.97 24.34
CA ARG A 92 7.79 -8.85 25.39
C ARG A 92 6.72 -7.82 25.05
N VAL A 93 7.10 -6.68 24.46
CA VAL A 93 6.16 -5.63 24.02
C VAL A 93 5.40 -6.09 22.77
N VAL A 94 6.08 -6.78 21.85
CA VAL A 94 5.45 -7.35 20.65
C VAL A 94 4.45 -8.45 21.02
N GLY A 95 4.79 -9.32 21.99
CA GLY A 95 3.89 -10.36 22.49
C GLY A 95 2.62 -9.78 23.12
N ILE A 96 2.74 -8.75 23.99
CA ILE A 96 1.58 -8.07 24.60
C ILE A 96 0.73 -7.37 23.54
N PHE A 97 1.36 -6.75 22.54
CA PHE A 97 0.64 -6.09 21.44
C PHE A 97 -0.11 -7.11 20.56
N LEU A 98 0.49 -8.27 20.29
CA LEU A 98 -0.18 -9.35 19.56
C LEU A 98 -1.31 -9.99 20.37
N ASP A 99 -1.13 -10.26 21.66
CA ASP A 99 -2.19 -10.85 22.48
C ASP A 99 -3.38 -9.90 22.61
N CYS A 100 -3.12 -8.64 22.94
CA CYS A 100 -4.18 -7.64 23.05
C CYS A 100 -4.85 -7.35 21.70
N GLY A 101 -4.07 -7.37 20.61
CA GLY A 101 -4.55 -7.16 19.24
C GLY A 101 -5.31 -8.36 18.66
N CYS A 102 -4.87 -9.60 18.91
CA CYS A 102 -5.59 -10.82 18.53
C CYS A 102 -6.88 -10.98 19.34
N TRP A 103 -6.89 -10.57 20.61
CA TRP A 103 -8.12 -10.50 21.39
C TRP A 103 -9.11 -9.50 20.76
N PHE A 104 -8.63 -8.30 20.38
CA PHE A 104 -9.45 -7.28 19.72
C PHE A 104 -9.92 -7.66 18.29
N VAL A 105 -9.05 -8.27 17.47
CA VAL A 105 -9.38 -8.71 16.11
C VAL A 105 -10.21 -10.00 16.11
N GLY A 106 -10.03 -10.87 17.11
CA GLY A 106 -10.86 -12.05 17.33
C GLY A 106 -12.32 -11.68 17.57
N ASP A 107 -12.57 -10.62 18.34
CA ASP A 107 -13.92 -10.05 18.53
C ASP A 107 -14.53 -9.54 17.21
N ALA A 108 -13.73 -8.89 16.35
CA ALA A 108 -14.21 -8.40 15.05
C ALA A 108 -14.47 -9.52 14.03
N LYS A 109 -13.77 -10.65 14.09
CA LYS A 109 -13.97 -11.80 13.18
C LYS A 109 -15.11 -12.72 13.60
N CYS A 110 -15.44 -12.80 14.90
CA CYS A 110 -16.59 -13.54 15.39
C CYS A 110 -17.94 -12.96 14.94
N HIS A 111 -17.99 -11.68 14.53
CA HIS A 111 -19.22 -11.04 14.05
C HIS A 111 -19.51 -11.26 12.54
N TRP A 112 -18.54 -11.75 11.75
CA TRP A 112 -18.72 -11.98 10.30
C TRP A 112 -19.02 -13.43 9.92
N HIS A 113 -18.99 -14.38 10.88
CA HIS A 113 -19.35 -15.78 10.64
C HIS A 113 -20.77 -16.15 11.13
N TRP A 114 -21.56 -15.15 11.56
CA TRP A 114 -22.95 -15.32 12.05
C TRP A 114 -24.01 -14.63 11.16
N TYR A 115 -23.62 -14.12 9.99
CA TYR A 115 -24.54 -13.57 8.98
C TYR A 115 -24.38 -14.29 7.63
N GLY A 116 -24.18 -15.61 7.69
CA GLY A 116 -24.29 -16.56 6.59
C GLY A 116 -25.22 -17.68 7.01
#